data_AF-A0A7S3T2M4-F1
#
_entry.id   AF-A0A7S3T2M4-F1
#
_cell.length_a   1.000
_cell.length_b   1.000
_cell.length_c   1.000
_cell.angle_alpha   90.00
_cell.angle_beta   90.00
_cell.angle_gamma   90.00
#
_symmetry.space_group_name_H-M   'P 1'
#
loop_
_entity.id
_entity.type
_entity.pdbx_description
1 polymer ?
#
loop_
_entity_poly.entity_id
_entity_poly.type
_entity_poly.pdbx_seq_one_letter_code
_entity_poly.pdbx_strand_id
1 'polypeptide(L)'
;PLPAAARAGRRPERGAGEGWRDRGAVRGDLRGRRRGLDGSLRRRRVGRIGPLPGLSLAAARASCGEAVDAASLYSLLRSVGLECGPRYRMLELAAVSSAAGAAVGRLCRRSRKEGTRVHPADLDGSL
;
A
#
# COMPACT_ATOMS: atom_id res chain seq x y z
N PRO A 1 -31.88 -56.40 -17.51
CA PRO A 1 -30.94 -57.50 -17.84
C PRO A 1 -29.54 -56.96 -18.16
N LEU A 2 -28.54 -57.38 -17.37
CA LEU A 2 -27.09 -57.14 -17.55
C LEU A 2 -26.49 -58.10 -18.61
N PRO A 3 -25.21 -57.91 -19.00
CA PRO A 3 -24.06 -58.51 -18.29
C PRO A 3 -22.95 -57.44 -17.98
N ALA A 4 -22.20 -57.39 -16.86
CA ALA A 4 -21.37 -58.33 -16.08
C ALA A 4 -20.21 -58.97 -16.89
N ALA A 5 -18.92 -58.94 -16.55
CA ALA A 5 -18.13 -58.33 -15.47
C ALA A 5 -16.61 -58.52 -15.80
N ALA A 6 -15.74 -57.93 -14.95
CA ALA A 6 -14.34 -58.32 -14.64
C ALA A 6 -13.22 -57.67 -15.51
N ARG A 7 -12.06 -57.20 -14.99
CA ARG A 7 -11.35 -57.49 -13.72
C ARG A 7 -10.18 -56.49 -13.47
N ALA A 8 -9.85 -56.32 -12.18
CA ALA A 8 -8.54 -55.99 -11.57
C ALA A 8 -7.86 -54.64 -11.90
N GLY A 9 -7.62 -53.73 -10.95
CA GLY A 9 -6.54 -53.76 -9.92
C GLY A 9 -5.35 -52.91 -10.44
N ARG A 10 -4.65 -52.03 -9.74
CA ARG A 10 -4.36 -51.77 -8.33
C ARG A 10 -3.91 -50.29 -8.17
N ARG A 11 -4.01 -49.78 -6.93
CA ARG A 11 -3.25 -48.62 -6.41
C ARG A 11 -1.73 -48.86 -6.43
N PRO A 12 -0.94 -47.77 -6.39
CA PRO A 12 0.13 -47.61 -5.41
C PRO A 12 -0.18 -46.41 -4.48
N GLU A 13 -0.18 -46.53 -3.15
CA GLU A 13 0.99 -46.48 -2.22
C GLU A 13 1.71 -45.11 -2.33
N ARG A 14 1.41 -44.09 -1.51
CA ARG A 14 1.96 -43.80 -0.16
C ARG A 14 3.46 -44.14 0.01
N GLY A 15 4.31 -43.12 -0.17
CA GLY A 15 5.50 -42.86 0.64
C GLY A 15 5.50 -41.35 0.94
N ALA A 16 5.55 -40.82 2.17
CA ALA A 16 6.34 -41.11 3.37
C ALA A 16 7.85 -40.95 3.12
N GLY A 17 8.46 -39.96 3.80
CA GLY A 17 9.89 -39.67 3.79
C GLY A 17 10.19 -38.19 3.59
N GLU A 18 10.03 -37.33 4.62
CA GLU A 18 11.16 -36.78 5.41
C GLU A 18 11.89 -35.61 4.70
N GLY A 19 12.10 -34.43 5.26
CA GLY A 19 11.79 -33.91 6.58
C GLY A 19 11.96 -32.40 6.52
N TRP A 20 10.86 -31.65 6.63
CA TRP A 20 10.94 -30.26 7.03
C TRP A 20 11.01 -30.26 8.55
N ARG A 21 12.24 -30.26 9.05
CA ARG A 21 12.53 -30.15 10.47
C ARG A 21 11.76 -28.95 11.02
N ASP A 22 11.06 -29.21 12.12
CA ASP A 22 10.57 -28.24 13.10
C ASP A 22 11.51 -27.03 13.20
N ARG A 23 11.19 -25.94 12.50
CA ARG A 23 11.54 -24.62 12.99
C ARG A 23 10.41 -24.26 13.94
N GLY A 24 10.61 -24.66 15.19
CA GLY A 24 9.69 -24.39 16.28
C GLY A 24 9.15 -22.97 16.17
N ALA A 25 7.83 -22.86 16.30
CA ALA A 25 7.18 -21.59 16.48
C ALA A 25 7.81 -20.94 17.71
N VAL A 26 8.73 -20.00 17.49
CA VAL A 26 9.15 -19.06 18.51
C VAL A 26 7.90 -18.21 18.77
N ARG A 27 7.07 -18.67 19.72
CA ARG A 27 6.13 -17.82 20.44
C ARG A 27 6.99 -16.85 21.24
N GLY A 28 7.55 -15.86 20.55
CA GLY A 28 8.14 -14.71 21.18
C GLY A 28 7.02 -14.01 21.94
N ASP A 29 7.09 -14.07 23.26
CA ASP A 29 6.27 -13.25 24.13
C ASP A 29 6.68 -11.78 23.86
N LEU A 30 6.04 -11.15 22.88
CA LEU A 30 6.12 -9.70 22.63
C LEU A 30 5.32 -8.93 23.69
N ARG A 31 5.30 -9.39 24.95
CA ARG A 31 5.10 -8.50 26.10
C ARG A 31 6.34 -7.65 26.30
N GLY A 32 6.56 -6.77 25.32
CA GLY A 32 7.37 -5.59 25.49
C GLY A 32 6.81 -4.83 26.69
N ARG A 33 7.60 -4.80 27.77
CA ARG A 33 7.36 -3.92 28.92
C ARG A 33 7.12 -2.52 28.39
N ARG A 34 5.88 -2.06 28.45
CA ARG A 34 5.57 -0.63 28.32
C ARG A 34 6.18 0.03 29.55
N ARG A 35 7.47 0.38 29.48
CA ARG A 35 8.01 1.43 30.35
C ARG A 35 7.15 2.64 30.06
N GLY A 36 6.35 3.04 31.05
CA GLY A 36 5.56 4.25 31.01
C GLY A 36 6.52 5.42 30.81
N LEU A 37 6.65 5.86 29.57
CA LEU A 37 7.05 7.22 29.30
C LEU A 37 5.76 8.02 29.45
N ASP A 38 5.57 8.60 30.62
CA ASP A 38 4.74 9.77 30.89
C ASP A 38 5.31 11.00 30.17
N GLY A 39 5.68 10.82 28.90
CA GLY A 39 6.08 11.88 28.00
C GLY A 39 4.85 12.63 27.58
N SER A 40 4.53 13.69 28.32
CA SER A 40 3.71 14.82 27.88
C SER A 40 4.36 15.46 26.63
N LEU A 41 4.34 14.75 25.50
CA LEU A 41 4.67 15.30 24.19
C LEU A 41 3.50 16.20 23.81
N ARG A 42 3.51 17.44 24.30
CA ARG A 42 2.58 18.46 23.84
C ARG A 42 2.78 18.59 22.34
N ARG A 43 1.78 18.13 21.58
CA ARG A 43 1.76 18.25 20.12
C ARG A 43 1.87 19.73 19.78
N ARG A 44 3.03 20.17 19.27
CA ARG A 44 3.13 21.50 18.68
C ARG A 44 2.19 21.57 17.47
N ARG A 45 1.36 22.59 17.42
CA ARG A 45 0.55 22.88 16.23
C ARG A 45 1.52 23.24 15.10
N VAL A 46 1.55 22.46 14.01
CA VAL A 46 2.13 22.99 12.76
C VAL A 46 1.10 23.98 12.26
N GLY A 47 1.50 25.24 12.15
CA GLY A 47 0.67 26.30 11.60
C GLY A 47 0.29 25.95 10.17
N ARG A 48 -0.83 26.52 9.70
CA ARG A 48 -1.09 26.57 8.26
C ARG A 48 0.08 27.32 7.63
N ILE A 49 0.76 26.68 6.69
CA ILE A 49 1.65 27.40 5.77
C ILE A 49 0.72 28.29 4.95
N GLY A 50 1.02 29.59 4.91
CA GLY A 50 0.31 30.53 4.03
C GLY A 50 0.47 30.16 2.56
N PRO A 51 -0.14 30.91 1.64
CA PRO A 51 0.13 30.74 0.21
C PRO A 51 1.64 30.76 -0.04
N LEU A 52 2.18 29.72 -0.65
CA LEU A 52 3.57 29.69 -1.07
C LEU A 52 3.70 30.55 -2.33
N PRO A 53 4.50 31.63 -2.32
CA PRO A 53 4.70 32.46 -3.51
C PRO A 53 5.16 31.60 -4.69
N GLY A 54 4.49 31.75 -5.84
CA GLY A 54 4.79 30.97 -7.04
C GLY A 54 4.08 29.60 -7.15
N LEU A 55 3.41 29.10 -6.10
CA LEU A 55 2.66 27.84 -6.16
C LEU A 55 1.16 28.11 -6.25
N SER A 56 0.59 27.96 -7.44
CA SER A 56 -0.86 28.03 -7.67
C SER A 56 -1.41 26.68 -8.12
N LEU A 57 -2.19 26.05 -7.25
CA LEU A 57 -2.88 24.79 -7.57
C LEU A 57 -3.88 24.96 -8.73
N ALA A 58 -4.50 26.13 -8.85
CA ALA A 58 -5.41 26.42 -9.96
C ALA A 58 -4.64 26.49 -11.30
N ALA A 59 -3.48 27.15 -11.32
CA ALA A 59 -2.64 27.22 -12.50
C ALA A 59 -2.08 25.85 -12.89
N ALA A 60 -1.61 25.06 -11.92
CA ALA A 60 -1.13 23.70 -12.15
C ALA A 60 -2.23 22.78 -12.70
N ARG A 61 -3.48 22.92 -12.23
CA ARG A 61 -4.62 22.18 -12.79
C ARG A 61 -4.93 22.61 -14.21
N ALA A 62 -4.87 23.90 -14.50
CA ALA A 62 -5.14 24.42 -15.84
C ALA A 62 -4.07 23.96 -16.86
N SER A 63 -2.82 23.75 -16.42
CA SER A 63 -1.76 23.26 -17.31
C SER A 63 -1.77 21.74 -17.52
N CYS A 64 -2.41 20.97 -16.62
CA CYS A 64 -2.51 19.51 -16.70
C CYS A 64 -3.79 19.06 -17.41
N GLY A 65 -3.66 18.63 -18.67
CA GLY A 65 -4.78 18.14 -19.48
C GLY A 65 -4.83 16.62 -19.64
N GLU A 66 -3.72 15.93 -19.43
CA GLU A 66 -3.60 14.50 -19.70
C GLU A 66 -3.99 13.70 -18.45
N ALA A 67 -5.17 13.07 -18.47
CA ALA A 67 -5.61 12.22 -17.36
C ALA A 67 -4.74 10.96 -17.27
N VAL A 68 -4.32 10.61 -16.05
CA VAL A 68 -3.55 9.40 -15.76
C VAL A 68 -4.43 8.40 -15.02
N ASP A 69 -4.56 7.20 -15.57
CA ASP A 69 -5.17 6.08 -14.88
C ASP A 69 -4.29 5.62 -13.72
N ALA A 70 -4.86 5.62 -12.51
CA ALA A 70 -4.13 5.28 -11.30
C ALA A 70 -3.68 3.80 -11.30
N ALA A 71 -4.47 2.88 -11.86
CA ALA A 71 -4.10 1.47 -11.90
C ALA A 71 -2.88 1.22 -12.79
N SER A 72 -2.83 1.88 -13.94
CA SER A 72 -1.69 1.87 -14.87
C SER A 72 -0.44 2.46 -14.22
N LEU A 73 -0.57 3.60 -13.53
CA LEU A 73 0.53 4.20 -12.77
C LEU A 73 1.11 3.23 -11.73
N TYR A 74 0.27 2.62 -10.89
CA TYR A 74 0.75 1.64 -9.89
C TYR A 74 1.33 0.37 -10.53
N SER A 75 0.86 -0.01 -11.72
CA SER A 75 1.42 -1.13 -12.46
C SER A 75 2.82 -0.80 -12.99
N LEU A 76 3.04 0.43 -13.48
CA LEU A 76 4.37 0.93 -13.86
C LEU A 76 5.32 0.96 -12.66
N LEU A 77 4.88 1.50 -11.52
CA LEU A 77 5.65 1.49 -10.27
C LEU A 77 6.04 0.06 -9.87
N ARG A 78 5.09 -0.89 -9.92
CA ARG A 78 5.38 -2.31 -9.67
C ARG A 78 6.38 -2.89 -10.68
N SER A 79 6.31 -2.51 -11.96
CA SER A 79 7.24 -3.01 -12.98
C SER A 79 8.70 -2.62 -12.72
N VAL A 80 8.93 -1.52 -11.99
CA VAL A 80 10.27 -1.08 -11.55
C VAL A 80 10.61 -1.53 -10.11
N GLY A 81 9.81 -2.43 -9.53
CA GLY A 81 10.03 -3.00 -8.19
C GLY A 81 9.44 -2.19 -7.03
N LEU A 82 8.68 -1.11 -7.31
CA LEU A 82 8.03 -0.30 -6.28
C LEU A 82 6.58 -0.74 -6.08
N GLU A 83 6.38 -1.65 -5.13
CA GLU A 83 5.05 -2.15 -4.78
C GLU A 83 4.36 -1.31 -3.71
N CYS A 84 3.39 -0.48 -4.12
CA CYS A 84 2.52 0.23 -3.19
C CYS A 84 1.43 -0.71 -2.66
N GLY A 85 1.32 -0.88 -1.34
CA GLY A 85 0.25 -1.64 -0.71
C GLY A 85 -1.11 -0.91 -0.78
N PRO A 86 -2.26 -1.59 -0.57
CA PRO A 86 -3.60 -0.98 -0.69
C PRO A 86 -3.80 0.25 0.21
N ARG A 87 -3.17 0.26 1.38
CA ARG A 87 -3.20 1.42 2.29
C ARG A 87 -2.38 2.61 1.79
N TYR A 88 -1.63 2.51 0.70
CA TYR A 88 -0.84 3.59 0.11
C TYR A 88 -1.35 4.00 -1.27
N ARG A 89 -2.22 3.19 -1.90
CA ARG A 89 -2.87 3.52 -3.18
C ARG A 89 -4.06 4.46 -2.98
N MET A 90 -3.78 5.71 -2.63
CA MET A 90 -4.80 6.71 -2.30
C MET A 90 -5.19 7.63 -3.45
N LEU A 91 -4.49 7.55 -4.58
CA LEU A 91 -4.73 8.40 -5.73
C LEU A 91 -6.09 8.11 -6.36
N GLU A 92 -7.00 9.08 -6.30
CA GLU A 92 -8.31 9.03 -6.95
C GLU A 92 -8.26 9.51 -8.39
N LEU A 93 -7.52 10.60 -8.62
CA LEU A 93 -7.34 11.21 -9.93
C LEU A 93 -5.91 11.73 -10.02
N ALA A 94 -5.33 11.63 -11.21
CA ALA A 94 -4.14 12.35 -11.58
C ALA A 94 -4.30 12.94 -12.98
N ALA A 95 -3.72 14.12 -13.16
CA ALA A 95 -3.52 14.72 -14.46
C ALA A 95 -2.08 15.23 -14.56
N VAL A 96 -1.51 15.15 -15.75
CA VAL A 96 -0.13 15.57 -16.01
C VAL A 96 -0.05 16.53 -17.19
N SER A 97 1.09 17.20 -17.27
CA SER A 97 1.50 18.02 -18.39
C SER A 97 2.98 17.77 -18.64
N SER A 98 3.30 17.03 -19.70
CA SER A 98 4.69 16.82 -20.11
C SER A 98 5.34 18.15 -20.51
N ALA A 99 4.61 19.01 -21.23
CA ALA A 99 5.09 20.31 -21.67
C ALA A 99 5.39 21.27 -20.51
N ALA A 100 4.53 21.31 -19.48
CA ALA A 100 4.75 22.16 -18.32
C ALA A 100 5.58 21.51 -17.21
N GLY A 101 5.96 20.23 -17.35
CA GLY A 101 6.64 19.46 -16.31
C GLY A 101 5.82 19.39 -15.01
N ALA A 102 4.50 19.33 -15.11
CA ALA A 102 3.60 19.46 -13.97
C ALA A 102 2.70 18.22 -13.80
N ALA A 103 2.33 17.94 -12.56
CA ALA A 103 1.35 16.92 -12.22
C ALA A 103 0.44 17.45 -11.11
N VAL A 104 -0.84 17.08 -11.18
CA VAL A 104 -1.80 17.32 -10.10
C VAL A 104 -2.52 16.03 -9.78
N GLY A 105 -2.50 15.66 -8.50
CA GLY A 105 -3.23 14.51 -7.96
C GLY A 105 -4.33 14.93 -6.99
N ARG A 106 -5.37 14.09 -6.87
CA ARG A 106 -6.31 14.10 -5.74
C ARG A 106 -6.20 12.79 -4.99
N LEU A 107 -5.98 12.88 -3.68
CA LEU A 107 -5.93 11.71 -2.80
C LEU A 107 -7.27 11.53 -2.07
N CYS A 108 -7.66 10.28 -1.85
CA CYS A 108 -8.78 9.91 -0.99
C CYS A 108 -8.61 10.55 0.39
N ARG A 109 -9.69 11.14 0.92
CA ARG A 109 -9.66 11.70 2.28
C ARG A 109 -9.60 10.59 3.32
N ARG A 110 -8.58 10.61 4.17
CA ARG A 110 -8.50 9.73 5.35
C ARG A 110 -9.26 10.27 6.54
N SER A 111 -9.95 9.36 7.24
CA SER A 111 -10.58 9.62 8.53
C SER A 111 -9.62 9.42 9.71
N ARG A 112 -8.61 8.54 9.57
CA ARG A 112 -7.62 8.26 10.62
C ARG A 112 -6.21 8.62 10.15
N LYS A 113 -5.45 9.28 11.04
CA LYS A 113 -4.08 9.74 10.80
C LYS A 113 -3.04 9.06 11.68
N GLU A 114 -3.38 7.96 12.35
CA GLU A 114 -2.44 7.14 13.14
C GLU A 114 -1.57 7.93 14.16
N GLY A 115 -2.14 8.96 14.76
CA GLY A 115 -1.42 9.81 15.72
C GLY A 115 -0.41 10.76 15.06
N THR A 116 -0.45 10.98 13.75
CA THR A 116 0.33 12.01 13.05
C THR A 116 -0.55 13.17 12.57
N ARG A 117 0.06 14.28 12.14
CA ARG A 117 -0.66 15.45 11.58
C ARG A 117 -1.09 15.22 10.13
N VAL A 118 -0.26 14.49 9.39
CA VAL A 118 -0.47 14.00 8.03
C VAL A 118 -0.19 12.50 8.07
N HIS A 119 -1.14 11.66 7.64
CA HIS A 119 -0.93 10.22 7.63
C HIS A 119 0.26 9.88 6.72
N PRO A 120 1.15 8.94 7.06
CA PRO A 120 2.32 8.62 6.24
C PRO A 120 1.98 8.33 4.78
N ALA A 121 0.94 7.54 4.53
CA ALA A 121 0.46 7.26 3.18
C ALA A 121 -0.09 8.47 2.39
N ASP A 122 -0.51 9.56 3.05
CA ASP A 122 -0.96 10.77 2.35
C ASP A 122 0.25 11.60 1.90
N LEU A 123 1.34 11.58 2.67
CA LEU A 123 2.61 12.18 2.28
C LEU A 123 3.27 11.37 1.15
N ASP A 124 3.28 10.04 1.29
CA ASP A 124 3.81 9.12 0.28
C ASP A 124 3.10 9.27 -1.06
N GLY A 125 1.77 9.35 -1.06
CA GLY A 125 0.99 9.58 -2.28
C GLY A 125 1.15 10.98 -2.90
N SER A 126 1.94 11.88 -2.31
CA SER A 126 2.24 13.21 -2.87
C SER A 126 3.63 13.32 -3.52
N LEU A 127 4.42 12.24 -3.49
CA LEU A 127 5.71 12.12 -4.17
C LEU A 127 5.54 11.84 -5.66
#